data_AF-A0A194RD40-F1
#
_entry.id   AF-A0A194RD40-F1
#
_cell.length_a   1.000
_cell.length_b   1.000
_cell.length_c   1.000
_cell.angle_alpha   90.00
_cell.angle_beta   90.00
_cell.angle_gamma   90.00
#
_symmetry.space_group_name_H-M   'P 1'
#
loop_
_entity.id
_entity.type
_entity.pdbx_description
1 polymer ?
#
loop_
_entity_poly.entity_id
_entity_poly.type
_entity_poly.pdbx_seq_one_letter_code
_entity_poly.pdbx_strand_id
1 'polypeptide(L)'
;MARFVLASGALLCVLSAALQTSALTVLPHDVRPGHAVRHFEGNYSRYTLLDPEYAPYFTLLDDGLLMTTADLAPLLDQSLNLAILEQTPFSSSAHSVHLLVVDRRKMLSFATNGLRGEIQENAPSGTAVDLLPIKAAASLNVGPVAYKIINGNEDSLFALREKTKTGIPRVASVITDGDVEIIAMRPLDAEETKSYDLILQATDLKGSNKANLAVRIDVTNENDHEPIFEQDIYYFAVNGSLDQNCDNETAHWQRFSNIGKVHAFDGDGDRVYYSLKTPSNLAVIVPQTGELILAGEPDGHEAELEVLAHDTGSPPRKSRPAQVFLEFVVRSKKDLPALRRQKRRVTRAVRPTKRIEFTEADGEVEGRAVFTLEKETDRETFKIRDENPWVTVEPSGVVKVKKKWDYEELGPEKTIDFWVTITNAGNGAGQNSSDRFRLTTECVENQGPVARPRIPRRFYTPQITTIRDGIRRLKTEIAPPVPDLGYDNMQ
;
A
#
# COMPACT_ATOMS: atom_id res chain seq x y z
N MET A 1 78.34 20.45 55.56
CA MET A 1 77.03 19.90 55.96
C MET A 1 75.94 20.81 55.42
N ALA A 2 75.00 20.27 54.62
CA ALA A 2 73.57 20.63 54.46
C ALA A 2 73.16 22.12 54.20
N ARG A 3 72.09 22.50 53.50
CA ARG A 3 71.02 21.90 52.66
C ARG A 3 70.24 23.08 52.05
N PHE A 4 69.57 22.81 50.93
CA PHE A 4 68.48 23.53 50.23
C PHE A 4 67.54 24.46 51.03
N VAL A 5 66.97 25.50 50.38
CA VAL A 5 65.52 25.70 50.12
C VAL A 5 65.30 26.63 48.89
N LEU A 6 64.40 26.20 48.00
CA LEU A 6 63.78 26.87 46.84
C LEU A 6 62.50 27.65 47.25
N ALA A 7 62.17 28.75 46.56
CA ALA A 7 60.79 29.18 46.22
C ALA A 7 60.87 30.37 45.23
N SER A 8 60.58 30.25 43.92
CA SER A 8 59.26 30.21 43.22
C SER A 8 58.44 31.53 43.35
N GLY A 9 57.91 32.14 42.28
CA GLY A 9 57.84 31.73 40.88
C GLY A 9 57.48 32.90 39.95
N ALA A 10 58.05 32.84 38.74
CA ALA A 10 57.61 33.57 37.57
C ALA A 10 56.63 32.66 36.80
N LEU A 11 55.39 33.11 36.60
CA LEU A 11 54.43 32.40 35.78
C LEU A 11 54.56 32.90 34.33
N LEU A 12 55.49 32.30 33.58
CA LEU A 12 55.44 32.31 32.12
C LEU A 12 54.37 31.29 31.70
N CYS A 13 53.20 31.76 31.25
CA CYS A 13 52.26 30.92 30.53
C CYS A 13 52.83 30.64 29.13
N VAL A 14 53.38 29.43 28.97
CA VAL A 14 53.72 28.86 27.66
C VAL A 14 52.41 28.45 27.00
N LEU A 15 51.92 29.27 26.07
CA LEU A 15 50.88 28.88 25.12
C LEU A 15 51.50 27.88 24.15
N SER A 16 51.24 26.60 24.36
CA SER A 16 51.51 25.54 23.39
C SER A 16 50.53 25.69 22.23
N ALA A 17 50.97 26.36 21.16
CA ALA A 17 50.24 26.40 19.90
C ALA A 17 50.35 25.02 19.23
N ALA A 18 49.35 24.16 19.45
CA ALA A 18 49.10 23.05 18.56
C ALA A 18 48.59 23.64 17.25
N LEU A 19 49.48 23.75 16.25
CA LEU A 19 49.13 24.11 14.88
C LEU A 19 48.29 22.97 14.28
N GLN A 20 46.99 23.01 14.51
CA GLN A 20 46.03 22.30 13.68
C GLN A 20 46.05 23.00 12.32
N THR A 21 46.40 22.27 11.26
CA THR A 21 46.42 22.76 9.88
C THR A 21 45.01 23.26 9.52
N SER A 22 44.84 24.58 9.55
CA SER A 22 43.58 25.23 9.23
C SER A 22 43.33 25.14 7.73
N ALA A 23 42.35 24.33 7.32
CA ALA A 23 41.87 24.29 5.95
C ALA A 23 41.39 25.70 5.55
N LEU A 24 41.89 26.21 4.41
CA LEU A 24 41.42 27.45 3.82
C LEU A 24 39.92 27.33 3.52
N THR A 25 39.11 28.29 3.92
CA THR A 25 37.68 28.34 3.62
C THR A 25 37.42 29.52 2.69
N VAL A 26 36.81 29.28 1.53
CA VAL A 26 36.48 30.36 0.59
C VAL A 26 35.02 30.77 0.80
N LEU A 27 34.77 32.06 0.94
CA LEU A 27 33.43 32.62 1.11
C LEU A 27 33.09 33.56 -0.05
N PRO A 28 31.85 33.52 -0.57
CA PRO A 28 31.44 34.52 -1.53
C PRO A 28 31.29 35.87 -0.84
N HIS A 29 31.65 36.95 -1.54
CA HIS A 29 31.44 38.31 -1.01
C HIS A 29 29.96 38.61 -0.72
N ASP A 30 29.05 38.16 -1.60
CA ASP A 30 27.61 38.41 -1.53
C ASP A 30 26.84 37.39 -0.66
N VAL A 31 27.51 36.85 0.37
CA VAL A 31 26.90 35.89 1.27
C VAL A 31 25.84 36.57 2.13
N ARG A 32 24.71 35.88 2.37
CA ARG A 32 23.65 36.43 3.22
C ARG A 32 24.06 36.38 4.69
N PRO A 33 23.74 37.42 5.49
CA PRO A 33 23.83 37.34 6.95
C PRO A 33 23.08 36.09 7.44
N GLY A 34 23.68 35.35 8.36
CA GLY A 34 23.17 34.04 8.75
C GLY A 34 23.96 32.86 8.22
N HIS A 35 24.86 33.05 7.26
CA HIS A 35 25.59 31.94 6.65
C HIS A 35 26.61 31.33 7.60
N ALA A 36 26.46 30.03 7.86
CA ALA A 36 27.38 29.22 8.64
C ALA A 36 28.71 29.01 7.88
N VAL A 37 29.81 29.44 8.49
CA VAL A 37 31.17 29.31 7.93
C VAL A 37 31.83 28.04 8.45
N ARG A 38 31.83 27.85 9.76
CA ARG A 38 32.44 26.69 10.42
C ARG A 38 31.76 26.44 11.76
N HIS A 39 31.57 25.17 12.10
CA HIS A 39 31.08 24.77 13.40
C HIS A 39 32.22 24.13 14.19
N PHE A 40 32.44 24.62 15.42
CA PHE A 40 33.39 24.05 16.37
C PHE A 40 32.63 23.13 17.32
N GLU A 41 32.93 21.84 17.27
CA GLU A 41 32.32 20.86 18.17
C GLU A 41 33.11 20.82 19.48
N GLY A 42 32.60 21.47 20.52
CA GLY A 42 33.15 21.40 21.87
C GLY A 42 32.07 21.29 22.93
N ASN A 43 32.24 20.34 23.85
CA ASN A 43 31.33 20.14 24.96
C ASN A 43 31.57 21.21 26.03
N TYR A 44 30.59 22.10 26.23
CA TYR A 44 30.62 23.17 27.24
C TYR A 44 31.76 24.18 27.06
N SER A 45 32.18 24.37 25.81
CA SER A 45 33.20 25.34 25.42
C SER A 45 32.57 26.71 25.20
N ARG A 46 33.14 27.75 25.82
CA ARG A 46 32.84 29.13 25.44
C ARG A 46 33.81 29.55 24.34
N TYR A 47 33.28 30.07 23.25
CA TYR A 47 34.10 30.56 22.17
C TYR A 47 34.09 32.08 22.09
N THR A 48 35.24 32.69 21.85
CA THR A 48 35.36 34.14 21.61
C THR A 48 36.21 34.42 20.38
N LEU A 49 35.74 35.35 19.54
CA LEU A 49 36.53 35.89 18.43
C LEU A 49 37.53 36.91 18.99
N LEU A 50 38.82 36.71 18.72
CA LEU A 50 39.89 37.58 19.23
C LEU A 50 40.17 38.80 18.36
N ASP A 51 39.65 38.83 17.13
CA ASP A 51 39.90 39.90 16.15
C ASP A 51 38.72 40.88 16.10
N PRO A 52 38.76 42.00 16.86
CA PRO A 52 37.66 42.96 16.93
C PRO A 52 37.40 43.68 15.59
N GLU A 53 38.40 43.75 14.71
CA GLU A 53 38.27 44.37 13.38
C GLU A 53 37.29 43.63 12.46
N TYR A 54 37.09 42.33 12.68
CA TYR A 54 36.17 41.50 11.89
C TYR A 54 34.84 41.22 12.60
N ALA A 55 34.66 41.68 13.85
CA ALA A 55 33.42 41.52 14.61
C ALA A 55 32.15 42.09 13.92
N PRO A 56 32.21 43.13 13.07
CA PRO A 56 31.03 43.57 12.31
C PRO A 56 30.56 42.56 11.24
N TYR A 57 31.47 41.73 10.73
CA TYR A 57 31.24 40.81 9.62
C TYR A 57 31.01 39.37 10.07
N PHE A 58 31.61 38.98 11.19
CA PHE A 58 31.54 37.63 11.73
C PHE A 58 31.12 37.65 13.19
N THR A 59 30.27 36.72 13.55
CA THR A 59 29.94 36.44 14.95
C THR A 59 30.05 34.96 15.22
N LEU A 60 30.32 34.65 16.48
CA LEU A 60 30.51 33.30 16.96
C LEU A 60 29.43 33.06 18.01
N LEU A 61 28.59 32.07 17.77
CA LEU A 61 27.51 31.69 18.68
C LEU A 61 28.06 30.83 19.83
N ASP A 62 27.29 30.76 20.92
CA ASP A 62 27.64 29.96 22.10
C ASP A 62 27.69 28.46 21.80
N ASP A 63 27.02 28.00 20.73
CA ASP A 63 27.06 26.61 20.25
C ASP A 63 28.32 26.30 19.41
N GLY A 64 29.23 27.25 19.26
CA GLY A 64 30.45 27.11 18.47
C GLY A 64 30.28 27.38 16.97
N LEU A 65 29.14 27.90 16.52
CA LEU A 65 28.93 28.22 15.11
C LEU A 65 29.50 29.60 14.76
N LEU A 66 30.48 29.65 13.85
CA LEU A 66 30.95 30.87 13.23
C LEU A 66 30.04 31.21 12.04
N MET A 67 29.43 32.38 12.08
CA MET A 67 28.48 32.84 11.07
C MET A 67 28.76 34.27 10.61
N THR A 68 28.29 34.60 9.42
CA THR A 68 28.38 35.96 8.86
C THR A 68 27.22 36.83 9.33
N THR A 69 27.48 38.11 9.60
CA THR A 69 26.48 39.10 10.05
C THR A 69 26.22 40.22 9.07
N ALA A 70 27.13 40.42 8.10
CA ALA A 70 27.04 41.48 7.12
C ALA A 70 27.54 40.99 5.75
N ASP A 71 27.30 41.80 4.72
CA ASP A 71 27.88 41.64 3.39
C ASP A 71 29.42 41.72 3.47
N LEU A 72 30.11 40.77 2.83
CA LEU A 72 31.57 40.67 2.81
C LEU A 72 32.18 41.42 1.62
N ALA A 73 31.40 42.16 0.83
CA ALA A 73 31.90 43.01 -0.25
C ALA A 73 33.11 43.90 0.11
N PRO A 74 33.21 44.51 1.31
CA PRO A 74 34.40 45.31 1.69
C PRO A 74 35.68 44.47 1.84
N LEU A 75 35.54 43.16 2.02
CA LEU A 75 36.64 42.22 2.24
C LEU A 75 36.99 41.45 0.95
N LEU A 76 36.46 41.84 -0.21
CA LEU A 76 36.67 41.17 -1.50
C LEU A 76 38.17 40.99 -1.82
N ASP A 77 38.53 39.78 -2.24
CA ASP A 77 39.89 39.34 -2.58
C ASP A 77 40.91 39.46 -1.42
N GLN A 78 40.44 39.60 -0.16
CA GLN A 78 41.29 39.62 1.05
C GLN A 78 41.36 38.23 1.72
N SER A 79 42.56 37.86 2.17
CA SER A 79 42.78 36.68 3.02
C SER A 79 42.71 37.08 4.49
N LEU A 80 41.79 36.48 5.24
CA LEU A 80 41.53 36.77 6.65
C LEU A 80 42.02 35.59 7.49
N ASN A 81 42.65 35.87 8.62
CA ASN A 81 43.08 34.85 9.57
C ASN A 81 42.39 35.11 10.90
N LEU A 82 41.21 34.52 11.10
CA LEU A 82 40.44 34.70 12.32
C LEU A 82 41.01 33.83 13.44
N ALA A 83 41.39 34.43 14.55
CA ALA A 83 41.80 33.78 15.79
C ALA A 83 40.58 33.63 16.71
N ILE A 84 40.26 32.39 17.06
CA ILE A 84 39.15 32.02 17.93
C ILE A 84 39.71 31.36 19.18
N LEU A 85 39.33 31.88 20.34
CA LEU A 85 39.68 31.28 21.61
C LEU A 85 38.53 30.39 22.10
N GLU A 86 38.83 29.12 22.27
CA GLU A 86 38.00 28.16 22.98
C GLU A 86 38.41 28.15 24.46
N GLN A 87 37.45 28.36 25.35
CA GLN A 87 37.64 28.27 26.79
C GLN A 87 36.74 27.18 27.36
N THR A 88 37.36 26.12 27.88
CA THR A 88 36.69 25.11 28.70
C THR A 88 36.95 25.42 30.18
N PRO A 89 36.23 24.80 31.13
CA PRO A 89 36.50 24.98 32.56
C PRO A 89 37.93 24.60 32.98
N PHE A 90 38.65 23.81 32.18
CA PHE A 90 39.95 23.22 32.53
C PHE A 90 41.09 23.57 31.56
N SER A 91 40.80 24.16 30.39
CA SER A 91 41.83 24.55 29.41
C SER A 91 41.34 25.67 28.48
N SER A 92 42.31 26.36 27.86
CA SER A 92 42.05 27.27 26.75
C SER A 92 42.80 26.79 25.51
N SER A 93 42.11 26.70 24.37
CA SER A 93 42.68 26.35 23.06
C SER A 93 42.46 27.49 22.08
N ALA A 94 43.44 27.79 21.25
CA ALA A 94 43.31 28.81 20.20
C ALA A 94 43.21 28.13 18.83
N HIS A 95 42.19 28.49 18.07
CA HIS A 95 41.93 28.01 16.71
C HIS A 95 42.14 29.15 15.72
N SER A 96 42.89 28.88 14.65
CA SER A 96 42.99 29.80 13.51
C SER A 96 42.05 29.34 12.39
N VAL A 97 41.31 30.27 11.79
CA VAL A 97 40.50 30.03 10.59
C VAL A 97 41.01 30.92 9.47
N HIS A 98 41.54 30.30 8.42
CA HIS A 98 41.95 31.01 7.21
C HIS A 98 40.75 31.14 6.28
N LEU A 99 40.29 32.37 6.04
CA LEU A 99 39.22 32.69 5.11
C LEU A 99 39.76 33.43 3.88
N LEU A 100 39.13 33.23 2.73
CA LEU A 100 39.35 34.04 1.54
C LEU A 100 38.00 34.47 0.99
N VAL A 101 37.76 35.77 0.89
CA VAL A 101 36.52 36.30 0.32
C VAL A 101 36.69 36.50 -1.17
N VAL A 102 35.82 35.89 -1.98
CA VAL A 102 35.94 35.86 -3.44
C VAL A 102 34.63 36.26 -4.11
N ASP A 103 34.70 36.77 -5.34
CA ASP A 103 33.51 36.95 -6.16
C ASP A 103 32.83 35.60 -6.44
N ARG A 104 31.51 35.50 -6.23
CA ARG A 104 30.71 34.29 -6.54
C ARG A 104 30.93 33.81 -7.97
N ARG A 105 31.14 34.72 -8.92
CA ARG A 105 31.42 34.36 -10.33
C ARG A 105 32.78 33.71 -10.54
N LYS A 106 33.73 33.98 -9.64
CA LYS A 106 35.06 33.36 -9.63
C LYS A 106 35.06 32.03 -8.85
N MET A 107 34.00 31.74 -8.10
CA MET A 107 33.84 30.47 -7.39
C MET A 107 33.50 29.33 -8.35
N LEU A 108 33.58 28.10 -7.82
CA LEU A 108 33.25 26.91 -8.57
C LEU A 108 31.74 26.88 -8.76
N SER A 109 31.28 26.67 -9.98
CA SER A 109 29.86 26.63 -10.30
C SER A 109 29.58 25.69 -11.48
N PHE A 110 28.38 25.16 -11.52
CA PHE A 110 27.89 24.41 -12.68
C PHE A 110 27.15 25.36 -13.62
N ALA A 111 27.21 25.09 -14.93
CA ALA A 111 26.48 25.89 -15.92
C ALA A 111 24.95 25.77 -15.78
N THR A 112 24.47 24.65 -15.22
CA THR A 112 23.06 24.37 -14.98
C THR A 112 22.82 24.12 -13.49
N ASN A 113 21.61 24.40 -13.03
CA ASN A 113 21.20 24.17 -11.63
C ASN A 113 20.66 22.74 -11.41
N GLY A 114 20.38 22.03 -12.50
CA GLY A 114 19.95 20.64 -12.48
C GLY A 114 20.12 20.00 -13.85
N LEU A 115 20.33 18.69 -13.86
CA LEU A 115 20.37 17.88 -15.06
C LEU A 115 19.35 16.76 -14.96
N ARG A 116 18.81 16.38 -16.12
CA ARG A 116 17.95 15.21 -16.28
C ARG A 116 18.58 14.33 -17.34
N GLY A 117 18.69 13.05 -17.06
CA GLY A 117 19.22 12.07 -17.98
C GLY A 117 18.44 10.78 -17.93
N GLU A 118 18.69 9.95 -18.94
CA GLU A 118 18.00 8.69 -19.14
C GLU A 118 19.02 7.57 -19.23
N ILE A 119 18.66 6.42 -18.68
CA ILE A 119 19.44 5.19 -18.83
C ILE A 119 18.48 4.04 -19.08
N GLN A 120 18.83 3.19 -20.04
CA GLN A 120 18.09 1.98 -20.33
C GLN A 120 18.22 1.00 -19.16
N GLU A 121 17.11 0.38 -18.77
CA GLU A 121 17.19 -0.72 -17.81
C GLU A 121 17.95 -1.91 -18.38
N ASN A 122 18.34 -2.85 -17.51
CA ASN A 122 19.15 -4.01 -17.87
C ASN A 122 20.51 -3.70 -18.54
N ALA A 123 20.86 -2.42 -18.68
CA ALA A 123 22.11 -2.00 -19.29
C ALA A 123 23.31 -2.59 -18.52
N PRO A 124 24.35 -3.05 -19.23
CA PRO A 124 25.49 -3.68 -18.58
C PRO A 124 26.21 -2.70 -17.65
N SER A 125 26.86 -3.23 -16.63
CA SER A 125 27.68 -2.43 -15.71
C SER A 125 28.73 -1.61 -16.47
N GLY A 126 28.81 -0.32 -16.17
CA GLY A 126 29.72 0.63 -16.82
C GLY A 126 29.09 1.44 -17.95
N THR A 127 27.81 1.20 -18.25
CA THR A 127 27.02 2.02 -19.19
C THR A 127 26.89 3.44 -18.66
N ALA A 128 27.16 4.42 -19.52
CA ALA A 128 27.00 5.84 -19.20
C ALA A 128 25.53 6.22 -19.32
N VAL A 129 25.06 7.03 -18.37
CA VAL A 129 23.74 7.66 -18.42
C VAL A 129 23.76 8.71 -19.52
N ASP A 130 22.71 8.78 -20.35
CA ASP A 130 22.57 9.82 -21.38
C ASP A 130 22.29 11.17 -20.72
N LEU A 131 23.35 11.94 -20.53
CA LEU A 131 23.36 13.22 -19.82
C LEU A 131 24.21 14.23 -20.60
N LEU A 132 23.86 15.51 -20.46
CA LEU A 132 24.75 16.59 -20.86
C LEU A 132 26.08 16.49 -20.10
N PRO A 133 27.22 16.83 -20.75
CA PRO A 133 28.53 16.72 -20.13
C PRO A 133 28.60 17.56 -18.85
N ILE A 134 29.03 16.93 -17.76
CA ILE A 134 29.11 17.57 -16.46
C ILE A 134 30.48 18.20 -16.33
N LYS A 135 30.52 19.53 -16.27
CA LYS A 135 31.75 20.29 -16.01
C LYS A 135 31.47 21.43 -15.06
N ALA A 136 32.19 21.45 -13.95
CA ALA A 136 32.25 22.62 -13.08
C ALA A 136 33.25 23.63 -13.65
N ALA A 137 32.86 24.89 -13.68
CA ALA A 137 33.69 25.99 -14.14
C ALA A 137 33.96 26.96 -12.99
N ALA A 138 35.15 27.55 -13.01
CA ALA A 138 35.51 28.68 -12.19
C ALA A 138 36.18 29.72 -13.10
N SER A 139 35.99 31.01 -12.81
CA SER A 139 36.63 32.06 -13.62
C SER A 139 38.16 32.13 -13.40
N LEU A 140 38.66 31.49 -12.35
CA LEU A 140 40.09 31.32 -12.10
C LEU A 140 40.49 29.89 -12.50
N ASN A 141 41.72 29.69 -12.98
CA ASN A 141 42.26 28.34 -13.21
C ASN A 141 42.46 27.64 -11.86
N VAL A 142 41.42 26.99 -11.36
CA VAL A 142 41.41 26.24 -10.09
C VAL A 142 42.18 24.91 -10.21
N GLY A 143 42.59 24.54 -11.42
CA GLY A 143 43.25 23.26 -11.70
C GLY A 143 42.22 22.12 -11.75
N PRO A 144 42.65 20.86 -11.53
CA PRO A 144 41.74 19.71 -11.53
C PRO A 144 40.66 19.87 -10.47
N VAL A 145 39.43 19.51 -10.80
CA VAL A 145 38.28 19.55 -9.88
C VAL A 145 37.95 18.12 -9.44
N ALA A 146 37.72 17.95 -8.14
CA ALA A 146 37.30 16.70 -7.55
C ALA A 146 35.76 16.63 -7.53
N TYR A 147 35.20 15.60 -8.16
CA TYR A 147 33.76 15.33 -8.22
C TYR A 147 33.42 14.13 -7.34
N LYS A 148 32.31 14.23 -6.60
CA LYS A 148 31.79 13.16 -5.73
C LYS A 148 30.27 13.22 -5.65
N ILE A 149 29.62 12.07 -5.69
CA ILE A 149 28.18 11.96 -5.37
C ILE A 149 28.03 11.98 -3.86
N ILE A 150 27.30 12.97 -3.32
CA ILE A 150 27.14 13.19 -1.88
C ILE A 150 25.78 12.76 -1.35
N ASN A 151 24.78 12.57 -2.22
CA ASN A 151 23.45 12.12 -1.82
C ASN A 151 22.75 11.38 -2.99
N GLY A 152 21.73 10.57 -2.66
CA GLY A 152 20.90 9.84 -3.62
C GLY A 152 21.47 8.52 -4.14
N ASN A 153 22.68 8.14 -3.71
CA ASN A 153 23.39 6.94 -4.16
C ASN A 153 23.64 5.97 -3.00
N GLU A 154 22.58 5.62 -2.26
CA GLU A 154 22.67 4.81 -1.03
C GLU A 154 23.27 3.42 -1.31
N ASP A 155 22.88 2.82 -2.43
CA ASP A 155 23.31 1.49 -2.85
C ASP A 155 24.63 1.46 -3.65
N SER A 156 25.30 2.61 -3.81
CA SER A 156 26.46 2.73 -4.72
C SER A 156 26.16 2.25 -6.15
N LEU A 157 24.92 2.45 -6.58
CA LEU A 157 24.38 2.16 -7.91
C LEU A 157 25.09 2.93 -9.03
N PHE A 158 25.49 4.16 -8.73
CA PHE A 158 26.10 5.06 -9.69
C PHE A 158 27.53 5.38 -9.31
N ALA A 159 28.38 5.55 -10.31
CA ALA A 159 29.73 6.07 -10.14
C ALA A 159 30.02 7.17 -11.15
N LEU A 160 31.02 7.99 -10.84
CA LEU A 160 31.50 9.03 -11.73
C LEU A 160 32.68 8.53 -12.53
N ARG A 161 32.71 8.86 -13.82
CA ARG A 161 33.82 8.56 -14.72
C ARG A 161 34.24 9.81 -15.46
N GLU A 162 35.53 9.95 -15.70
CA GLU A 162 36.04 10.96 -16.62
C GLU A 162 35.74 10.51 -18.06
N LYS A 163 35.08 11.36 -18.86
CA LYS A 163 34.60 11.00 -20.21
C LYS A 163 35.69 10.51 -21.16
N THR A 164 36.94 10.92 -20.93
CA THR A 164 38.11 10.49 -21.74
C THR A 164 38.65 9.12 -21.35
N LYS A 165 38.30 8.61 -20.15
CA LYS A 165 38.75 7.32 -19.65
C LYS A 165 37.65 6.27 -19.81
N THR A 166 38.04 5.11 -20.34
CA THR A 166 37.15 3.95 -20.46
C THR A 166 37.36 3.00 -19.28
N GLY A 167 36.29 2.30 -18.89
CA GLY A 167 36.29 1.33 -17.80
C GLY A 167 35.51 1.76 -16.57
N ILE A 168 35.42 0.86 -15.59
CA ILE A 168 34.68 1.09 -14.34
C ILE A 168 35.65 1.66 -13.29
N PRO A 169 35.37 2.83 -12.71
CA PRO A 169 36.22 3.46 -11.71
C PRO A 169 36.18 2.63 -10.41
N ARG A 170 37.36 2.42 -9.82
CA ARG A 170 37.50 1.75 -8.51
C ARG A 170 37.20 2.65 -7.32
N VAL A 171 37.12 3.97 -7.54
CA VAL A 171 37.00 5.00 -6.51
C VAL A 171 35.76 5.84 -6.82
N ALA A 172 34.96 6.16 -5.81
CA ALA A 172 33.71 6.91 -5.95
C ALA A 172 33.89 8.40 -6.27
N SER A 173 35.12 8.91 -6.23
CA SER A 173 35.47 10.30 -6.55
C SER A 173 36.40 10.37 -7.76
N VAL A 174 36.14 11.33 -8.65
CA VAL A 174 36.95 11.56 -9.86
C VAL A 174 37.60 12.92 -9.77
N ILE A 175 38.90 12.99 -10.04
CA ILE A 175 39.63 14.25 -10.14
C ILE A 175 40.00 14.46 -11.61
N THR A 176 39.44 15.49 -12.24
CA THR A 176 39.71 15.81 -13.65
C THR A 176 39.51 17.30 -13.94
N ASP A 177 40.12 17.77 -15.02
CA ASP A 177 39.88 19.09 -15.65
C ASP A 177 38.92 18.98 -16.87
N GLY A 178 38.57 17.75 -17.24
CA GLY A 178 37.69 17.41 -18.34
C GLY A 178 36.23 17.22 -17.91
N ASP A 179 35.43 16.75 -18.86
CA ASP A 179 34.02 16.43 -18.63
C ASP A 179 33.89 15.11 -17.84
N VAL A 180 32.94 15.10 -16.92
CA VAL A 180 32.55 13.94 -16.13
C VAL A 180 31.21 13.40 -16.63
N GLU A 181 31.08 12.09 -16.59
CA GLU A 181 29.84 11.38 -16.85
C GLU A 181 29.49 10.48 -15.66
N ILE A 182 28.19 10.18 -15.54
CA ILE A 182 27.69 9.23 -14.55
C ILE A 182 27.49 7.89 -15.24
N ILE A 183 27.92 6.82 -14.59
CA ILE A 183 27.77 5.46 -15.09
C ILE A 183 27.02 4.59 -14.08
N ALA A 184 26.26 3.62 -14.56
CA ALA A 184 25.66 2.60 -13.72
C ALA A 184 26.67 1.50 -13.38
N MET A 185 26.70 1.08 -12.11
CA MET A 185 27.63 0.06 -11.60
C MET A 185 27.03 -1.35 -11.66
N ARG A 186 25.70 -1.45 -11.65
CA ARG A 186 24.93 -2.69 -11.84
C ARG A 186 23.78 -2.43 -12.81
N PRO A 187 23.22 -3.49 -13.45
CA PRO A 187 21.96 -3.38 -14.18
C PRO A 187 20.88 -2.76 -13.29
N LEU A 188 20.14 -1.82 -13.85
CA LEU A 188 19.00 -1.18 -13.20
C LEU A 188 17.72 -1.89 -13.64
N ASP A 189 16.70 -1.79 -12.80
CA ASP A 189 15.38 -2.40 -12.96
C ASP A 189 14.35 -1.26 -12.77
N ALA A 190 13.56 -0.99 -13.81
CA ALA A 190 12.57 0.09 -13.83
C ALA A 190 11.31 -0.27 -13.04
N GLU A 191 10.99 -1.56 -12.90
CA GLU A 191 9.87 -2.08 -12.10
C GLU A 191 10.14 -1.87 -10.62
N GLU A 192 11.40 -2.01 -10.18
CA GLU A 192 11.83 -1.70 -8.82
C GLU A 192 11.90 -0.18 -8.57
N THR A 193 12.62 0.57 -9.41
CA THR A 193 12.80 2.02 -9.24
C THR A 193 12.91 2.78 -10.55
N LYS A 194 11.88 3.59 -10.85
CA LYS A 194 11.77 4.36 -12.10
C LYS A 194 12.70 5.57 -12.21
N SER A 195 13.15 6.15 -11.09
CA SER A 195 13.99 7.34 -11.12
C SER A 195 14.84 7.52 -9.87
N TYR A 196 16.04 8.06 -10.04
CA TYR A 196 17.00 8.36 -8.99
C TYR A 196 17.34 9.85 -8.95
N ASP A 197 17.22 10.47 -7.78
CA ASP A 197 17.60 11.87 -7.57
C ASP A 197 18.94 11.94 -6.84
N LEU A 198 20.01 12.28 -7.57
CA LEU A 198 21.38 12.38 -7.08
C LEU A 198 21.79 13.83 -6.80
N ILE A 199 22.68 14.02 -5.82
CA ILE A 199 23.39 15.29 -5.62
C ILE A 199 24.87 15.07 -5.86
N LEU A 200 25.37 15.72 -6.91
CA LEU A 200 26.78 15.76 -7.26
C LEU A 200 27.44 16.98 -6.62
N GLN A 201 28.62 16.80 -6.04
CA GLN A 201 29.45 17.89 -5.53
C GLN A 201 30.77 17.96 -6.30
N ALA A 202 31.10 19.16 -6.78
CA ALA A 202 32.41 19.50 -7.27
C ALA A 202 33.16 20.28 -6.19
N THR A 203 34.45 19.98 -6.00
CA THR A 203 35.32 20.58 -4.99
C THR A 203 36.68 20.87 -5.59
N ASP A 204 37.28 21.99 -5.26
CA ASP A 204 38.68 22.25 -5.61
C ASP A 204 39.65 21.30 -4.86
N LEU A 205 40.88 21.13 -5.33
CA LEU A 205 41.85 20.26 -4.65
C LEU A 205 42.18 20.68 -3.21
N LYS A 206 41.95 21.96 -2.87
CA LYS A 206 42.19 22.49 -1.53
C LYS A 206 41.00 22.25 -0.58
N GLY A 207 39.86 21.75 -1.07
CA GLY A 207 38.66 21.52 -0.27
C GLY A 207 37.90 22.79 0.12
N SER A 208 38.33 23.94 -0.41
CA SER A 208 38.01 25.29 0.03
C SER A 208 36.83 25.90 -0.73
N ASN A 209 36.57 25.43 -1.96
CA ASN A 209 35.53 25.92 -2.85
C ASN A 209 34.70 24.75 -3.38
N LYS A 210 33.38 24.80 -3.20
CA LYS A 210 32.45 23.70 -3.46
C LYS A 210 31.24 24.17 -4.26
N ALA A 211 30.77 23.32 -5.17
CA ALA A 211 29.54 23.52 -5.92
C ALA A 211 28.71 22.23 -5.89
N ASN A 212 27.38 22.35 -5.83
CA ASN A 212 26.48 21.20 -5.88
C ASN A 212 25.60 21.26 -7.14
N LEU A 213 25.26 20.10 -7.69
CA LEU A 213 24.39 19.92 -8.85
C LEU A 213 23.38 18.81 -8.56
N ALA A 214 22.09 19.10 -8.75
CA ALA A 214 21.04 18.09 -8.70
C ALA A 214 20.99 17.35 -10.04
N VAL A 215 20.97 16.02 -10.01
CA VAL A 215 20.87 15.19 -11.22
C VAL A 215 19.74 14.19 -11.03
N ARG A 216 18.75 14.23 -11.91
CA ARG A 216 17.69 13.23 -11.98
C ARG A 216 17.99 12.25 -13.10
N ILE A 217 17.99 10.97 -12.77
CA ILE A 217 18.18 9.87 -13.73
C ILE A 217 16.87 9.12 -13.79
N ASP A 218 16.23 9.12 -14.96
CA ASP A 218 15.06 8.28 -15.20
C ASP A 218 15.51 6.98 -15.88
N VAL A 219 14.96 5.85 -15.41
CA VAL A 219 15.22 4.53 -15.98
C VAL A 219 14.17 4.27 -17.05
N THR A 220 14.62 4.08 -18.28
CA THR A 220 13.76 3.75 -19.41
C THR A 220 13.49 2.25 -19.39
N ASN A 221 12.22 1.89 -19.24
CA ASN A 221 11.77 0.51 -19.29
C ASN A 221 11.98 -0.08 -20.70
N GLU A 222 12.51 -1.28 -20.76
CA GLU A 222 12.58 -2.19 -21.89
C GLU A 222 11.58 -3.32 -21.69
N ASN A 223 10.89 -3.74 -22.75
CA ASN A 223 9.98 -4.87 -22.68
C ASN A 223 10.75 -6.20 -22.50
N ASP A 224 11.06 -6.55 -21.25
CA ASP A 224 11.86 -7.68 -20.85
C ASP A 224 11.06 -8.73 -20.04
N HIS A 225 9.82 -8.42 -19.68
CA HIS A 225 8.84 -9.37 -19.22
C HIS A 225 7.96 -9.83 -20.40
N GLU A 226 7.42 -11.04 -20.30
CA GLU A 226 6.43 -11.53 -21.27
C GLU A 226 5.10 -11.66 -20.56
N PRO A 227 3.95 -11.47 -21.25
CA PRO A 227 2.66 -11.68 -20.63
C PRO A 227 2.53 -13.12 -20.11
N ILE A 228 2.00 -13.29 -18.90
CA ILE A 228 1.80 -14.59 -18.26
C ILE A 228 0.33 -14.77 -17.93
N PHE A 229 -0.27 -15.86 -18.40
CA PHE A 229 -1.64 -16.22 -18.03
C PHE A 229 -1.77 -16.55 -16.55
N GLU A 230 -2.90 -16.17 -15.94
CA GLU A 230 -3.24 -16.51 -14.56
C GLU A 230 -3.35 -18.03 -14.34
N GLN A 231 -3.76 -18.75 -15.38
CA GLN A 231 -3.86 -20.21 -15.40
C GLN A 231 -3.27 -20.78 -16.68
N ASP A 232 -2.59 -21.91 -16.56
CA ASP A 232 -2.03 -22.68 -17.68
C ASP A 232 -3.14 -23.36 -18.48
N ILE A 233 -4.19 -23.76 -17.77
CA ILE A 233 -5.32 -24.52 -18.29
C ILE A 233 -6.62 -23.88 -17.76
N TYR A 234 -7.49 -23.49 -18.69
CA TYR A 234 -8.83 -22.99 -18.40
C TYR A 234 -9.88 -24.04 -18.79
N TYR A 235 -10.88 -24.22 -17.94
CA TYR A 235 -12.01 -25.10 -18.19
C TYR A 235 -13.31 -24.29 -18.24
N PHE A 236 -14.05 -24.40 -19.35
CA PHE A 236 -15.34 -23.74 -19.51
C PHE A 236 -16.41 -24.72 -19.96
N ALA A 237 -17.60 -24.64 -19.34
CA ALA A 237 -18.77 -25.42 -19.72
C ALA A 237 -19.79 -24.54 -20.46
N VAL A 238 -20.08 -24.89 -21.70
CA VAL A 238 -21.01 -24.15 -22.57
C VAL A 238 -22.36 -24.88 -22.58
N ASN A 239 -23.38 -24.27 -21.98
CA ASN A 239 -24.69 -24.88 -21.89
C ASN A 239 -25.47 -24.75 -23.21
N GLY A 240 -25.93 -25.88 -23.76
CA GLY A 240 -26.85 -25.94 -24.89
C GLY A 240 -28.32 -26.01 -24.46
N SER A 241 -29.22 -25.56 -25.32
CA SER A 241 -30.67 -25.73 -25.18
C SER A 241 -31.17 -26.85 -26.10
N LEU A 242 -32.12 -27.64 -25.62
CA LEU A 242 -32.84 -28.61 -26.44
C LEU A 242 -34.04 -27.94 -27.08
N ASP A 243 -34.14 -28.00 -28.42
CA ASP A 243 -35.33 -27.56 -29.13
C ASP A 243 -36.45 -28.59 -28.95
N GLN A 244 -37.54 -28.19 -28.29
CA GLN A 244 -38.65 -29.09 -27.93
C GLN A 244 -39.67 -29.28 -29.06
N ASN A 245 -39.43 -28.72 -30.25
CA ASN A 245 -40.40 -28.61 -31.35
C ASN A 245 -40.08 -29.52 -32.55
N CYS A 246 -39.05 -30.35 -32.47
CA CYS A 246 -38.69 -31.30 -33.51
C CYS A 246 -38.60 -32.70 -32.88
N ASP A 247 -39.11 -33.71 -33.57
CA ASP A 247 -39.12 -35.11 -33.13
C ASP A 247 -37.70 -35.73 -33.00
N ASN A 248 -36.66 -34.93 -33.27
CA ASN A 248 -35.26 -35.21 -33.02
C ASN A 248 -34.77 -34.26 -31.92
N GLU A 249 -34.35 -34.80 -30.77
CA GLU A 249 -33.74 -34.04 -29.66
C GLU A 249 -32.38 -33.45 -30.09
N THR A 250 -32.37 -32.42 -30.93
CA THR A 250 -31.15 -31.75 -31.38
C THR A 250 -30.79 -30.66 -30.38
N ALA A 251 -29.56 -30.74 -29.84
CA ALA A 251 -29.00 -29.70 -29.00
C ALA A 251 -28.55 -28.53 -29.85
N HIS A 252 -28.95 -27.32 -29.45
CA HIS A 252 -28.56 -26.08 -30.09
C HIS A 252 -27.81 -25.18 -29.09
N TRP A 253 -26.69 -24.61 -29.51
CA TRP A 253 -25.93 -23.63 -28.74
C TRP A 253 -26.11 -22.25 -29.35
N GLN A 254 -26.41 -21.26 -28.51
CA GLN A 254 -26.66 -19.91 -28.98
C GLN A 254 -25.37 -19.30 -29.54
N ARG A 255 -25.37 -18.98 -30.83
CA ARG A 255 -24.27 -18.24 -31.46
C ARG A 255 -24.06 -16.89 -30.76
N PHE A 256 -22.80 -16.52 -30.59
CA PHE A 256 -22.33 -15.34 -29.86
C PHE A 256 -22.58 -15.37 -28.34
N SER A 257 -22.81 -16.55 -27.76
CA SER A 257 -22.83 -16.69 -26.30
C SER A 257 -21.42 -16.53 -25.71
N ASN A 258 -21.34 -15.87 -24.55
CA ASN A 258 -20.11 -15.79 -23.77
C ASN A 258 -19.79 -17.17 -23.16
N ILE A 259 -18.57 -17.66 -23.41
CA ILE A 259 -18.05 -18.93 -22.90
C ILE A 259 -17.39 -18.69 -21.53
N GLY A 260 -16.51 -17.70 -21.48
CA GLY A 260 -15.66 -17.40 -20.33
C GLY A 260 -14.64 -16.32 -20.67
N LYS A 261 -13.76 -16.02 -19.71
CA LYS A 261 -12.73 -15.00 -19.83
C LYS A 261 -11.38 -15.57 -19.41
N VAL A 262 -10.36 -15.34 -20.21
CA VAL A 262 -8.97 -15.62 -19.85
C VAL A 262 -8.28 -14.32 -19.43
N HIS A 263 -7.33 -14.43 -18.52
CA HIS A 263 -6.58 -13.28 -18.04
C HIS A 263 -5.08 -13.57 -18.06
N ALA A 264 -4.31 -12.58 -18.51
CA ALA A 264 -2.86 -12.56 -18.47
C ALA A 264 -2.39 -11.23 -17.90
N PHE A 265 -1.31 -11.30 -17.14
CA PHE A 265 -0.63 -10.19 -16.51
C PHE A 265 0.74 -10.01 -17.16
N ASP A 266 1.15 -8.76 -17.34
CA ASP A 266 2.47 -8.40 -17.84
C ASP A 266 3.23 -7.60 -16.79
N GLY A 267 4.52 -7.93 -16.62
CA GLY A 267 5.39 -7.37 -15.58
C GLY A 267 5.70 -5.88 -15.79
N ASP A 268 5.85 -5.49 -17.05
CA ASP A 268 6.26 -4.14 -17.47
C ASP A 268 5.09 -3.13 -17.40
N GLY A 269 3.88 -3.64 -17.16
CA GLY A 269 2.66 -2.84 -17.13
C GLY A 269 2.15 -2.48 -18.53
N ASP A 270 2.59 -3.19 -19.56
CA ASP A 270 2.09 -3.02 -20.92
C ASP A 270 0.67 -3.56 -21.10
N ARG A 271 0.01 -3.12 -22.17
CA ARG A 271 -1.34 -3.60 -22.50
C ARG A 271 -1.27 -4.96 -23.17
N VAL A 272 -1.88 -5.95 -22.53
CA VAL A 272 -1.95 -7.31 -23.05
C VAL A 272 -3.12 -7.49 -24.01
N TYR A 273 -2.85 -8.07 -25.18
CA TYR A 273 -3.82 -8.46 -26.18
C TYR A 273 -3.88 -9.97 -26.35
N TYR A 274 -5.08 -10.50 -26.51
CA TYR A 274 -5.33 -11.94 -26.64
C TYR A 274 -5.61 -12.33 -28.09
N SER A 275 -5.16 -13.53 -28.46
CA SER A 275 -5.40 -14.10 -29.79
C SER A 275 -5.42 -15.63 -29.71
N LEU A 276 -6.12 -16.28 -30.64
CA LEU A 276 -6.04 -17.73 -30.78
C LEU A 276 -4.79 -18.08 -31.58
N LYS A 277 -3.99 -19.04 -31.08
CA LYS A 277 -2.81 -19.53 -31.81
C LYS A 277 -3.19 -20.14 -33.15
N THR A 278 -4.26 -20.92 -33.14
CA THR A 278 -4.89 -21.48 -34.33
C THR A 278 -6.28 -20.90 -34.45
N PRO A 279 -6.60 -20.12 -35.51
CA PRO A 279 -7.94 -19.58 -35.67
C PRO A 279 -8.93 -20.73 -35.82
N SER A 280 -10.03 -20.65 -35.06
CA SER A 280 -11.10 -21.64 -35.07
C SER A 280 -12.40 -20.99 -35.52
N ASN A 281 -13.23 -21.72 -36.26
CA ASN A 281 -14.59 -21.27 -36.60
C ASN A 281 -15.57 -21.44 -35.43
N LEU A 282 -15.18 -22.22 -34.41
CA LEU A 282 -16.00 -22.54 -33.25
C LEU A 282 -16.09 -21.38 -32.26
N ALA A 283 -14.97 -20.74 -31.94
CA ALA A 283 -14.89 -19.68 -30.95
C ALA A 283 -13.94 -18.57 -31.39
N VAL A 284 -14.24 -17.34 -30.96
CA VAL A 284 -13.44 -16.15 -31.18
C VAL A 284 -13.11 -15.53 -29.82
N ILE A 285 -11.90 -15.02 -29.68
CA ILE A 285 -11.48 -14.28 -28.49
C ILE A 285 -11.47 -12.78 -28.77
N VAL A 286 -11.98 -12.00 -27.83
CA VAL A 286 -11.94 -10.54 -27.89
C VAL A 286 -10.54 -10.06 -27.46
N PRO A 287 -9.75 -9.41 -28.34
CA PRO A 287 -8.34 -9.13 -28.06
C PRO A 287 -8.07 -8.24 -26.85
N GLN A 288 -8.96 -7.30 -26.52
CA GLN A 288 -8.74 -6.36 -25.41
C GLN A 288 -9.21 -6.88 -24.04
N THR A 289 -10.19 -7.79 -24.02
CA THR A 289 -10.81 -8.26 -22.78
C THR A 289 -10.43 -9.68 -22.43
N GLY A 290 -10.02 -10.50 -23.40
CA GLY A 290 -9.80 -11.93 -23.20
C GLY A 290 -11.09 -12.74 -23.08
N GLU A 291 -12.24 -12.16 -23.45
CA GLU A 291 -13.52 -12.87 -23.47
C GLU A 291 -13.59 -13.83 -24.66
N LEU A 292 -13.90 -15.10 -24.40
CA LEU A 292 -14.19 -16.09 -25.42
C LEU A 292 -15.68 -16.10 -25.74
N ILE A 293 -15.98 -16.03 -27.03
CA ILE A 293 -17.33 -15.98 -27.59
C ILE A 293 -17.51 -17.13 -28.56
N LEU A 294 -18.61 -17.87 -28.43
CA LEU A 294 -18.97 -18.95 -29.36
C LEU A 294 -19.38 -18.36 -30.72
N ALA A 295 -18.72 -18.75 -31.81
CA ALA A 295 -18.97 -18.22 -33.16
C ALA A 295 -19.58 -19.24 -34.12
N GLY A 296 -19.39 -20.53 -33.88
CA GLY A 296 -19.89 -21.64 -34.70
C GLY A 296 -20.61 -22.69 -33.86
N GLU A 297 -21.17 -23.69 -34.55
CA GLU A 297 -21.76 -24.87 -33.90
C GLU A 297 -20.66 -25.86 -33.51
N PRO A 298 -20.74 -26.48 -32.33
CA PRO A 298 -19.75 -27.48 -31.91
C PRO A 298 -19.92 -28.79 -32.70
N ASP A 299 -18.82 -29.28 -33.25
CA ASP A 299 -18.76 -30.56 -33.98
C ASP A 299 -18.76 -31.78 -33.03
N GLY A 300 -18.55 -31.56 -31.72
CA GLY A 300 -18.42 -32.62 -30.70
C GLY A 300 -18.74 -32.14 -29.28
N HIS A 301 -18.57 -33.04 -28.30
CA HIS A 301 -18.86 -32.76 -26.89
C HIS A 301 -17.74 -31.99 -26.18
N GLU A 302 -16.53 -32.00 -26.75
CA GLU A 302 -15.34 -31.35 -26.21
C GLU A 302 -14.61 -30.62 -27.32
N ALA A 303 -14.00 -29.47 -27.00
CA ALA A 303 -13.06 -28.79 -27.88
C ALA A 303 -11.88 -28.23 -27.09
N GLU A 304 -10.70 -28.29 -27.70
CA GLU A 304 -9.47 -27.70 -27.16
C GLU A 304 -9.07 -26.50 -28.01
N LEU A 305 -8.76 -25.39 -27.35
CA LEU A 305 -8.25 -24.18 -27.98
C LEU A 305 -6.96 -23.74 -27.28
N GLU A 306 -6.02 -23.21 -28.06
CA GLU A 306 -4.81 -22.60 -27.53
C GLU A 306 -4.88 -21.08 -27.67
N VAL A 307 -4.77 -20.37 -26.55
CA VAL A 307 -4.80 -18.91 -26.49
C VAL A 307 -3.39 -18.38 -26.25
N LEU A 308 -3.03 -17.34 -26.99
CA LEU A 308 -1.79 -16.57 -26.83
C LEU A 308 -2.11 -15.15 -26.37
N ALA A 309 -1.33 -14.67 -25.41
CA ALA A 309 -1.26 -13.27 -25.04
C ALA A 309 -0.02 -12.63 -25.70
N HIS A 310 -0.13 -11.37 -26.11
CA HIS A 310 1.00 -10.57 -26.58
C HIS A 310 0.89 -9.15 -26.05
N ASP A 311 2.02 -8.54 -25.73
CA ASP A 311 2.09 -7.18 -25.22
C ASP A 311 2.11 -6.14 -26.36
N THR A 312 2.15 -4.86 -25.97
CA THR A 312 2.38 -3.72 -26.85
C THR A 312 3.82 -3.23 -26.84
N GLY A 313 4.70 -3.92 -26.14
CA GLY A 313 6.09 -3.53 -25.96
C GLY A 313 6.87 -3.62 -27.27
N SER A 314 8.07 -3.04 -27.28
CA SER A 314 8.96 -3.05 -28.44
C SER A 314 10.34 -3.61 -28.04
N PRO A 315 10.73 -4.80 -28.53
CA PRO A 315 9.99 -5.68 -29.43
C PRO A 315 8.77 -6.32 -28.74
N PRO A 316 7.70 -6.65 -29.49
CA PRO A 316 6.52 -7.27 -28.90
C PRO A 316 6.85 -8.71 -28.47
N ARG A 317 6.49 -9.08 -27.24
CA ARG A 317 6.68 -10.44 -26.74
C ARG A 317 5.34 -11.17 -26.64
N LYS A 318 5.42 -12.50 -26.61
CA LYS A 318 4.27 -13.39 -26.61
C LYS A 318 4.40 -14.37 -25.47
N SER A 319 3.29 -14.62 -24.79
CA SER A 319 3.21 -15.59 -23.72
C SER A 319 3.39 -17.02 -24.24
N ARG A 320 3.71 -17.93 -23.31
CA ARG A 320 3.39 -19.35 -23.49
C ARG A 320 1.89 -19.55 -23.75
N PRO A 321 1.50 -20.49 -24.63
CA PRO A 321 0.10 -20.75 -24.93
C PRO A 321 -0.61 -21.34 -23.71
N ALA A 322 -1.78 -20.80 -23.37
CA ALA A 322 -2.68 -21.40 -22.39
C ALA A 322 -3.68 -22.33 -23.10
N GLN A 323 -3.93 -23.49 -22.50
CA GLN A 323 -4.92 -24.45 -22.99
C GLN A 323 -6.31 -24.08 -22.48
N VAL A 324 -7.29 -24.10 -23.35
CA VAL A 324 -8.69 -23.86 -23.00
C VAL A 324 -9.52 -25.07 -23.43
N PHE A 325 -10.02 -25.81 -22.44
CA PHE A 325 -10.93 -26.93 -22.64
C PHE A 325 -12.38 -26.45 -22.54
N LEU A 326 -13.13 -26.72 -23.59
CA LEU A 326 -14.55 -26.43 -23.71
C LEU A 326 -15.35 -27.71 -23.62
N GLU A 327 -16.26 -27.79 -22.66
CA GLU A 327 -17.22 -28.89 -22.53
C GLU A 327 -18.61 -28.40 -22.94
N PHE A 328 -19.22 -29.05 -23.93
CA PHE A 328 -20.54 -28.70 -24.44
C PHE A 328 -21.63 -29.50 -23.73
N VAL A 329 -22.20 -28.89 -22.68
CA VAL A 329 -23.15 -29.56 -21.80
C VAL A 329 -24.58 -29.28 -22.23
N VAL A 330 -25.33 -30.34 -22.51
CA VAL A 330 -26.77 -30.25 -22.77
C VAL A 330 -27.51 -30.55 -21.48
N ARG A 331 -28.14 -29.54 -20.88
CA ARG A 331 -28.95 -29.77 -19.67
C ARG A 331 -30.28 -30.40 -20.08
N SER A 332 -30.35 -31.72 -20.01
CA SER A 332 -31.63 -32.45 -20.07
C SER A 332 -32.48 -32.01 -18.87
N LYS A 333 -33.75 -31.65 -19.09
CA LYS A 333 -34.71 -31.47 -17.97
C LYS A 333 -35.00 -32.79 -17.22
N LYS A 334 -34.43 -33.93 -17.66
CA LYS A 334 -34.60 -35.26 -17.05
C LYS A 334 -33.63 -35.56 -15.90
N ASP A 335 -32.55 -34.79 -15.74
CA ASP A 335 -31.50 -35.06 -14.72
C ASP A 335 -31.46 -34.06 -13.56
N LEU A 336 -32.54 -33.33 -13.30
CA LEU A 336 -32.78 -32.89 -11.93
C LEU A 336 -33.19 -34.14 -11.15
N PRO A 337 -32.48 -34.56 -10.08
CA PRO A 337 -33.08 -35.48 -9.14
C PRO A 337 -34.33 -34.78 -8.65
N ALA A 338 -35.49 -35.25 -9.12
CA ALA A 338 -36.73 -34.96 -8.49
C ALA A 338 -36.53 -35.44 -7.06
N LEU A 339 -36.21 -34.52 -6.16
CA LEU A 339 -36.24 -34.77 -4.73
C LEU A 339 -37.70 -35.17 -4.50
N ARG A 340 -37.94 -36.48 -4.53
CA ARG A 340 -39.26 -37.09 -4.38
C ARG A 340 -39.60 -36.98 -2.91
N ARG A 341 -39.75 -35.74 -2.45
CA ARG A 341 -40.42 -35.44 -1.22
C ARG A 341 -41.87 -35.77 -1.54
N GLN A 342 -42.30 -36.97 -1.12
CA GLN A 342 -43.72 -37.29 -1.03
C GLN A 342 -44.37 -36.19 -0.21
N LYS A 343 -44.90 -35.17 -0.89
CA LYS A 343 -45.91 -34.30 -0.32
C LYS A 343 -47.11 -35.20 -0.10
N ARG A 344 -47.23 -35.74 1.12
CA ARG A 344 -48.52 -36.19 1.62
C ARG A 344 -49.43 -34.97 1.50
N ARG A 345 -50.29 -34.96 0.49
CA ARG A 345 -51.32 -33.95 0.33
C ARG A 345 -52.28 -34.14 1.50
N VAL A 346 -52.08 -33.35 2.56
CA VAL A 346 -53.10 -33.21 3.59
C VAL A 346 -54.11 -32.21 3.02
N THR A 347 -55.22 -32.71 2.47
CA THR A 347 -56.38 -31.89 2.13
C THR A 347 -57.09 -31.50 3.42
N ARG A 348 -56.52 -30.53 4.13
CA ARG A 348 -57.14 -29.99 5.33
C ARG A 348 -57.34 -28.51 5.11
N ALA A 349 -58.57 -28.05 5.33
CA ALA A 349 -58.89 -26.63 5.25
C ALA A 349 -57.99 -25.89 6.24
N VAL A 350 -57.06 -25.09 5.71
CA VAL A 350 -56.16 -24.22 6.48
C VAL A 350 -56.87 -22.88 6.59
N ARG A 351 -57.23 -22.44 7.80
CA ARG A 351 -57.77 -21.07 7.97
C ARG A 351 -56.61 -20.07 7.86
N PRO A 352 -56.86 -18.83 7.40
CA PRO A 352 -55.81 -17.84 7.20
C PRO A 352 -55.04 -17.53 8.49
N THR A 353 -53.73 -17.30 8.35
CA THR A 353 -52.81 -17.00 9.46
C THR A 353 -53.25 -15.73 10.20
N LYS A 354 -53.48 -15.81 11.51
CA LYS A 354 -53.75 -14.64 12.35
C LYS A 354 -52.46 -14.16 13.01
N ARG A 355 -52.13 -12.88 12.81
CA ARG A 355 -51.02 -12.22 13.48
C ARG A 355 -51.57 -11.42 14.65
N ILE A 356 -51.00 -11.61 15.83
CA ILE A 356 -51.35 -10.85 17.03
C ILE A 356 -50.05 -10.33 17.65
N GLU A 357 -50.05 -9.06 18.02
CA GLU A 357 -48.93 -8.34 18.62
C GLU A 357 -49.07 -8.37 20.15
N PHE A 358 -47.98 -8.66 20.84
CA PHE A 358 -47.94 -8.73 22.30
C PHE A 358 -46.69 -8.06 22.86
N THR A 359 -46.78 -7.60 24.11
CA THR A 359 -45.66 -7.00 24.82
C THR A 359 -44.94 -8.03 25.68
N GLU A 360 -43.65 -7.81 25.98
CA GLU A 360 -42.85 -8.68 26.85
C GLU A 360 -43.49 -8.90 28.24
N ALA A 361 -44.15 -7.87 28.78
CA ALA A 361 -44.85 -7.92 30.08
C ALA A 361 -46.03 -8.92 30.11
N ASP A 362 -46.60 -9.26 28.96
CA ASP A 362 -47.67 -10.27 28.86
C ASP A 362 -47.13 -11.70 28.96
N GLY A 363 -45.87 -11.89 28.55
CA GLY A 363 -45.12 -13.14 28.57
C GLY A 363 -44.28 -13.36 29.83
N GLU A 364 -44.33 -12.48 30.82
CA GLU A 364 -43.43 -12.52 31.98
C GLU A 364 -43.78 -13.62 33.00
N VAL A 365 -45.07 -13.93 33.16
CA VAL A 365 -45.56 -14.88 34.19
C VAL A 365 -45.93 -16.21 33.54
N GLU A 366 -45.24 -17.29 33.92
CA GLU A 366 -45.55 -18.65 33.48
C GLU A 366 -46.97 -19.07 33.91
N GLY A 367 -47.74 -19.63 32.98
CA GLY A 367 -49.13 -20.04 33.19
C GLY A 367 -50.18 -18.95 33.01
N ARG A 368 -49.80 -17.69 32.78
CA ARG A 368 -50.73 -16.59 32.49
C ARG A 368 -51.44 -16.83 31.15
N ALA A 369 -52.75 -16.66 31.13
CA ALA A 369 -53.55 -16.71 29.91
C ALA A 369 -53.35 -15.39 29.14
N VAL A 370 -52.82 -15.48 27.93
CA VAL A 370 -52.46 -14.30 27.13
C VAL A 370 -53.58 -13.92 26.17
N PHE A 371 -54.20 -14.91 25.53
CA PHE A 371 -55.36 -14.70 24.67
C PHE A 371 -56.15 -15.99 24.47
N THR A 372 -57.36 -15.86 23.94
CA THR A 372 -58.24 -16.97 23.60
C THR A 372 -58.40 -17.07 22.09
N LEU A 373 -58.22 -18.28 21.55
CA LEU A 373 -58.48 -18.59 20.15
C LEU A 373 -59.97 -18.48 19.86
N GLU A 374 -60.31 -17.85 18.73
CA GLU A 374 -61.70 -17.69 18.30
C GLU A 374 -62.30 -19.05 17.92
N LYS A 375 -63.42 -19.39 18.56
CA LYS A 375 -64.23 -20.55 18.21
C LYS A 375 -65.22 -20.15 17.13
N GLU A 376 -65.22 -20.85 16.02
CA GLU A 376 -66.24 -20.66 14.97
C GLU A 376 -67.54 -21.39 15.35
N THR A 377 -67.43 -22.44 16.17
CA THR A 377 -68.58 -23.12 16.79
C THR A 377 -68.28 -23.53 18.24
N ASP A 378 -69.30 -23.50 19.11
CA ASP A 378 -69.14 -23.78 20.56
C ASP A 378 -68.64 -25.21 20.88
N ARG A 379 -68.60 -26.09 19.88
CA ARG A 379 -68.14 -27.49 19.99
C ARG A 379 -66.71 -27.73 19.50
N GLU A 380 -65.97 -26.66 19.19
CA GLU A 380 -64.56 -26.74 18.80
C GLU A 380 -63.62 -26.89 20.00
N THR A 381 -62.71 -27.85 19.90
CA THR A 381 -61.61 -28.03 20.85
C THR A 381 -60.27 -27.86 20.17
N PHE A 382 -59.32 -27.24 20.89
CA PHE A 382 -58.01 -26.88 20.35
C PHE A 382 -56.89 -27.75 20.94
N LYS A 383 -55.93 -28.15 20.11
CA LYS A 383 -54.71 -28.83 20.57
C LYS A 383 -53.51 -28.33 19.79
N ILE A 384 -52.44 -27.94 20.49
CA ILE A 384 -51.19 -27.58 19.84
C ILE A 384 -50.60 -28.81 19.12
N ARG A 385 -50.21 -28.64 17.86
CA ARG A 385 -49.76 -29.76 17.01
C ARG A 385 -48.32 -30.15 17.32
N ASP A 386 -47.45 -29.15 17.38
CA ASP A 386 -46.03 -29.28 17.64
C ASP A 386 -45.73 -28.60 18.97
N GLU A 387 -45.04 -29.26 19.89
CA GLU A 387 -44.72 -28.69 21.19
C GLU A 387 -43.91 -27.41 21.01
N ASN A 388 -44.43 -26.29 21.53
CA ASN A 388 -43.74 -25.01 21.50
C ASN A 388 -43.10 -24.72 22.87
N PRO A 389 -41.83 -24.28 22.93
CA PRO A 389 -41.16 -23.92 24.18
C PRO A 389 -41.84 -22.78 24.96
N TRP A 390 -42.50 -21.86 24.25
CA TRP A 390 -42.95 -20.57 24.82
C TRP A 390 -44.42 -20.54 25.20
N VAL A 391 -45.26 -21.37 24.57
CA VAL A 391 -46.73 -21.34 24.75
C VAL A 391 -47.36 -22.73 24.81
N THR A 392 -48.44 -22.83 25.56
CA THR A 392 -49.33 -24.00 25.61
C THR A 392 -50.76 -23.58 25.30
N VAL A 393 -51.56 -24.49 24.74
CA VAL A 393 -52.96 -24.23 24.36
C VAL A 393 -53.85 -25.23 25.06
N GLU A 394 -54.82 -24.74 25.82
CA GLU A 394 -55.85 -25.58 26.44
C GLU A 394 -56.92 -26.00 25.43
N PRO A 395 -57.62 -27.13 25.65
CA PRO A 395 -58.76 -27.56 24.83
C PRO A 395 -59.87 -26.51 24.73
N SER A 396 -59.97 -25.63 25.73
CA SER A 396 -60.87 -24.49 25.80
C SER A 396 -60.55 -23.39 24.77
N GLY A 397 -59.36 -23.40 24.18
CA GLY A 397 -58.86 -22.36 23.27
C GLY A 397 -58.00 -21.29 23.95
N VAL A 398 -57.77 -21.39 25.27
CA VAL A 398 -56.92 -20.43 26.00
C VAL A 398 -55.45 -20.74 25.75
N VAL A 399 -54.68 -19.73 25.34
CA VAL A 399 -53.22 -19.82 25.16
C VAL A 399 -52.54 -19.31 26.42
N LYS A 400 -51.72 -20.16 27.05
CA LYS A 400 -50.97 -19.86 28.27
C LYS A 400 -49.47 -19.82 28.00
N VAL A 401 -48.78 -18.91 28.68
CA VAL A 401 -47.30 -18.84 28.66
C VAL A 401 -46.73 -20.11 29.28
N LYS A 402 -45.82 -20.79 28.56
CA LYS A 402 -45.13 -21.99 29.06
C LYS A 402 -43.76 -21.65 29.67
N LYS A 403 -43.05 -20.70 29.07
CA LYS A 403 -41.75 -20.18 29.47
C LYS A 403 -41.77 -18.66 29.26
N LYS A 404 -41.14 -17.90 30.16
CA LYS A 404 -41.04 -16.42 30.05
C LYS A 404 -40.56 -16.01 28.65
N TRP A 405 -41.25 -15.06 28.00
CA TRP A 405 -40.87 -14.58 26.67
C TRP A 405 -39.69 -13.62 26.76
N ASP A 406 -38.47 -14.17 26.78
CA ASP A 406 -37.25 -13.38 26.76
C ASP A 406 -36.97 -12.86 25.35
N TYR A 407 -36.95 -11.54 25.18
CA TYR A 407 -36.71 -10.89 23.91
C TYR A 407 -35.34 -11.25 23.32
N GLU A 408 -34.33 -11.55 24.13
CA GLU A 408 -32.98 -11.91 23.66
C GLU A 408 -32.91 -13.35 23.14
N GLU A 409 -33.64 -14.28 23.77
CA GLU A 409 -33.69 -15.69 23.37
C GLU A 409 -34.59 -15.96 22.16
N LEU A 410 -35.46 -15.01 21.78
CA LEU A 410 -36.26 -15.12 20.57
C LEU A 410 -35.39 -14.91 19.32
N GLY A 411 -35.64 -15.74 18.30
CA GLY A 411 -34.92 -15.72 17.03
C GLY A 411 -34.93 -14.34 16.31
N PRO A 412 -34.21 -14.19 15.19
CA PRO A 412 -33.97 -12.88 14.56
C PRO A 412 -35.24 -12.11 14.15
N GLU A 413 -36.37 -12.79 13.96
CA GLU A 413 -37.66 -12.17 13.63
C GLU A 413 -38.49 -11.75 14.86
N LYS A 414 -38.06 -12.09 16.10
CA LYS A 414 -38.76 -11.82 17.36
C LYS A 414 -40.24 -12.26 17.33
N THR A 415 -40.47 -13.45 16.75
CA THR A 415 -41.81 -14.04 16.62
C THR A 415 -41.88 -15.46 17.15
N ILE A 416 -43.00 -15.81 17.78
CA ILE A 416 -43.34 -17.17 18.18
C ILE A 416 -44.41 -17.71 17.21
N ASP A 417 -44.00 -18.66 16.37
CA ASP A 417 -44.88 -19.34 15.41
C ASP A 417 -45.31 -20.72 15.94
N PHE A 418 -46.60 -21.04 15.89
CA PHE A 418 -47.10 -22.39 16.23
C PHE A 418 -48.37 -22.78 15.47
N TRP A 419 -48.60 -24.09 15.37
CA TRP A 419 -49.77 -24.67 14.71
C TRP A 419 -50.75 -25.22 15.74
N VAL A 420 -52.03 -24.87 15.58
CA VAL A 420 -53.11 -25.41 16.39
C VAL A 420 -54.03 -26.27 15.53
N THR A 421 -54.35 -27.45 16.05
CA THR A 421 -55.37 -28.34 15.49
C THR A 421 -56.71 -28.07 16.16
N ILE A 422 -57.72 -27.78 15.35
CA ILE A 422 -59.10 -27.54 15.74
C ILE A 422 -59.89 -28.79 15.38
N THR A 423 -60.58 -29.37 16.35
CA THR A 423 -61.45 -30.54 16.15
C THR A 423 -62.88 -30.18 16.52
N ASN A 424 -63.81 -30.31 15.57
CA ASN A 424 -65.24 -30.09 15.80
C ASN A 424 -65.93 -31.44 16.04
N ALA A 425 -66.49 -31.64 17.24
CA ALA A 425 -67.13 -32.91 17.62
C ALA A 425 -68.59 -33.05 17.13
N GLY A 426 -69.13 -32.08 16.38
CA GLY A 426 -70.55 -31.96 16.07
C GLY A 426 -71.07 -32.58 14.77
N ASN A 427 -70.21 -32.97 13.83
CA ASN A 427 -70.63 -33.58 12.55
C ASN A 427 -69.96 -34.94 12.38
N GLY A 428 -70.71 -35.95 11.92
CA GLY A 428 -70.29 -37.36 11.75
C GLY A 428 -69.15 -37.62 10.76
N ALA A 429 -68.42 -36.58 10.36
CA ALA A 429 -67.11 -36.65 9.73
C ALA A 429 -66.19 -35.70 10.52
N GLY A 430 -65.21 -36.25 11.23
CA GLY A 430 -64.24 -35.48 12.01
C GLY A 430 -63.40 -34.57 11.11
N GLN A 431 -63.91 -33.37 10.84
CA GLN A 431 -63.24 -32.38 10.03
C GLN A 431 -62.28 -31.63 10.93
N ASN A 432 -61.02 -32.06 10.92
CA ASN A 432 -59.97 -31.37 11.65
C ASN A 432 -59.54 -30.17 10.79
N SER A 433 -59.44 -28.96 11.35
CA SER A 433 -58.87 -27.79 10.66
C SER A 433 -57.58 -27.37 11.37
N SER A 434 -56.60 -26.88 10.63
CA SER A 434 -55.30 -26.47 11.20
C SER A 434 -55.03 -25.01 10.92
N ASP A 435 -54.73 -24.28 11.98
CA ASP A 435 -54.48 -22.84 11.92
C ASP A 435 -53.05 -22.55 12.35
N ARG A 436 -52.42 -21.63 11.62
CA ARG A 436 -51.11 -21.11 11.96
C ARG A 436 -51.28 -19.80 12.71
N PHE A 437 -50.69 -19.72 13.90
CA PHE A 437 -50.62 -18.51 14.69
C PHE A 437 -49.19 -18.01 14.71
N ARG A 438 -49.04 -16.71 14.51
CA ARG A 438 -47.77 -15.98 14.60
C ARG A 438 -47.93 -14.88 15.62
N LEU A 439 -47.19 -14.98 16.71
CA LEU A 439 -47.09 -13.95 17.72
C LEU A 439 -45.86 -13.10 17.41
N THR A 440 -46.00 -11.78 17.37
CA THR A 440 -44.86 -10.87 17.32
C THR A 440 -44.71 -10.23 18.69
N THR A 441 -43.53 -10.37 19.30
CA THR A 441 -43.22 -9.73 20.58
C THR A 441 -42.54 -8.39 20.31
N GLU A 442 -43.10 -7.30 20.82
CA GLU A 442 -42.49 -5.97 20.77
C GLU A 442 -41.69 -5.69 22.04
N CYS A 443 -40.49 -5.13 21.88
CA CYS A 443 -39.68 -4.64 23.00
C CYS A 443 -40.29 -3.32 23.51
N VAL A 444 -40.64 -3.26 24.78
CA VAL A 444 -41.16 -2.02 25.40
C VAL A 444 -39.97 -1.23 25.94
N GLU A 445 -39.36 -0.38 25.11
CA GLU A 445 -38.46 0.67 25.58
C GLU A 445 -39.30 1.83 26.16
N ASN A 446 -39.29 1.99 27.48
CA ASN A 446 -39.80 3.17 28.18
C ASN A 446 -39.00 4.42 27.78
N GLN A 447 -39.35 5.18 26.73
CA GLN A 447 -39.01 6.61 26.58
C GLN A 447 -40.06 7.40 25.78
N GLY A 448 -40.33 8.64 26.22
CA GLY A 448 -41.42 9.53 25.79
C GLY A 448 -41.38 10.06 24.35
N PRO A 449 -42.29 11.00 23.99
CA PRO A 449 -42.69 11.22 22.61
C PRO A 449 -41.68 12.12 21.88
N VAL A 450 -41.15 11.66 20.75
CA VAL A 450 -40.46 12.54 19.81
C VAL A 450 -40.98 12.31 18.38
N ALA A 451 -41.34 13.43 17.77
CA ALA A 451 -42.09 13.57 16.55
C ALA A 451 -41.37 13.07 15.28
N ARG A 452 -42.16 12.61 14.32
CA ARG A 452 -41.74 12.30 12.94
C ARG A 452 -41.36 13.57 12.18
N PRO A 453 -40.31 13.54 11.34
CA PRO A 453 -40.29 14.32 10.12
C PRO A 453 -40.46 13.44 8.89
N ARG A 454 -41.32 13.91 7.97
CA ARG A 454 -41.50 13.39 6.62
C ARG A 454 -40.24 13.67 5.79
N ILE A 455 -39.79 12.70 5.01
CA ILE A 455 -38.80 12.92 3.94
C ILE A 455 -39.44 12.50 2.60
N PRO A 456 -39.43 13.34 1.55
CA PRO A 456 -39.85 12.97 0.22
C PRO A 456 -38.71 12.31 -0.58
N ARG A 457 -39.09 11.37 -1.45
CA ARG A 457 -38.25 10.63 -2.40
C ARG A 457 -37.43 11.55 -3.30
N ARG A 458 -36.12 11.29 -3.50
CA ARG A 458 -35.42 11.45 -4.79
C ARG A 458 -34.09 10.68 -4.88
N PHE A 459 -34.01 9.91 -5.96
CA PHE A 459 -32.91 9.58 -6.88
C PHE A 459 -31.50 9.14 -6.41
N TYR A 460 -31.11 8.01 -7.00
CA TYR A 460 -29.78 7.43 -7.12
C TYR A 460 -28.75 8.34 -7.79
N THR A 461 -27.53 8.35 -7.25
CA THR A 461 -26.24 8.30 -7.99
C THR A 461 -25.17 7.69 -7.07
N PRO A 462 -24.29 6.79 -7.54
CA PRO A 462 -23.15 6.33 -6.77
C PRO A 462 -21.91 7.16 -7.13
N GLN A 463 -21.17 7.61 -6.11
CA GLN A 463 -19.83 8.16 -6.24
C GLN A 463 -18.91 7.48 -5.21
N ILE A 464 -17.67 7.37 -5.64
CA ILE A 464 -16.60 6.48 -5.23
C ILE A 464 -15.82 7.05 -4.01
N THR A 465 -15.03 6.17 -3.38
CA THR A 465 -13.88 6.41 -2.48
C THR A 465 -14.13 6.93 -1.07
N THR A 466 -13.74 6.15 -0.05
CA THR A 466 -12.38 6.17 0.56
C THR A 466 -12.44 5.36 1.86
N ILE A 467 -11.58 4.35 2.04
CA ILE A 467 -11.33 3.74 3.35
C ILE A 467 -9.85 3.92 3.67
N ARG A 468 -9.60 4.74 4.70
CA ARG A 468 -8.36 4.74 5.49
C ARG A 468 -8.72 4.56 6.96
N ASP A 469 -7.96 3.66 7.56
CA ASP A 469 -7.60 3.51 8.97
C ASP A 469 -8.63 3.02 9.99
N GLY A 470 -8.22 2.01 10.77
CA GLY A 470 -8.97 1.56 11.94
C GLY A 470 -8.54 0.25 12.60
N ILE A 471 -7.27 0.15 12.98
CA ILE A 471 -6.66 -0.79 13.94
C ILE A 471 -7.63 -1.31 15.03
N ARG A 472 -7.78 -2.65 15.19
CA ARG A 472 -7.44 -3.40 16.42
C ARG A 472 -7.85 -4.88 16.42
N ARG A 473 -6.84 -5.70 16.75
CA ARG A 473 -6.85 -6.91 17.59
C ARG A 473 -7.51 -8.15 17.02
N LEU A 474 -6.68 -9.17 16.80
CA LEU A 474 -6.71 -10.37 17.64
C LEU A 474 -5.28 -10.92 17.83
N LYS A 475 -4.87 -10.95 19.10
CA LYS A 475 -3.75 -11.72 19.64
C LYS A 475 -4.16 -13.19 19.67
N THR A 476 -3.29 -14.09 19.21
CA THR A 476 -2.84 -15.34 19.85
C THR A 476 -1.88 -16.04 18.88
N GLU A 477 -0.58 -15.98 19.14
CA GLU A 477 0.24 -17.03 19.81
C GLU A 477 0.90 -17.96 18.79
N ILE A 478 2.23 -17.83 18.66
CA ILE A 478 3.24 -18.93 18.63
C ILE A 478 4.59 -18.23 18.87
N ALA A 479 5.20 -18.50 20.02
CA ALA A 479 6.57 -18.10 20.35
C ALA A 479 7.56 -19.20 19.91
N PRO A 480 8.78 -18.85 19.47
CA PRO A 480 9.86 -19.81 19.25
C PRO A 480 10.80 -19.89 20.47
N PRO A 481 11.53 -21.01 20.69
CA PRO A 481 12.59 -21.07 21.68
C PRO A 481 13.98 -20.84 21.05
N VAL A 482 14.83 -20.11 21.75
CA VAL A 482 16.29 -20.01 21.57
C VAL A 482 16.90 -19.85 22.97
N PRO A 483 18.20 -20.10 23.19
CA PRO A 483 18.90 -21.38 23.27
C PRO A 483 19.38 -21.65 24.71
N ASP A 484 19.87 -22.85 25.00
CA ASP A 484 20.60 -23.11 26.26
C ASP A 484 22.07 -23.42 25.96
N LEU A 485 22.94 -22.64 26.59
CA LEU A 485 24.40 -22.75 26.55
C LEU A 485 24.83 -23.72 27.65
N GLY A 486 25.46 -24.83 27.27
CA GLY A 486 26.17 -25.73 28.18
C GLY A 486 27.62 -25.91 27.78
N TYR A 487 28.53 -25.35 28.60
CA TYR A 487 29.88 -25.84 28.85
C TYR A 487 29.84 -27.38 29.10
N ASP A 488 30.82 -28.23 28.82
CA ASP A 488 32.24 -28.11 29.11
C ASP A 488 33.03 -29.32 28.53
N ASN A 489 34.31 -29.06 28.24
CA ASN A 489 35.50 -29.90 28.40
C ASN A 489 35.84 -31.21 27.62
N MET A 490 37.11 -31.18 27.14
CA MET A 490 38.16 -32.23 27.11
C MET A 490 37.91 -33.57 26.41
N GLN A 491 38.60 -33.79 25.28
CA GLN A 491 39.87 -34.55 25.20
C GLN A 491 40.52 -34.40 23.83
#